data_AF-V9L5Q4-F1
#
_entry.id   AF-V9L5Q4-F1
#
_cell.length_a   1.000
_cell.length_b   1.000
_cell.length_c   1.000
_cell.angle_alpha   90.00
_cell.angle_beta   90.00
_cell.angle_gamma   90.00
#
_symmetry.space_group_name_H-M   'P 1'
#
loop_
_entity.id
_entity.type
_entity.pdbx_description
1 polymer ?
#
loop_
_entity_poly.entity_id
_entity_poly.type
_entity_poly.pdbx_seq_one_letter_code
_entity_poly.pdbx_strand_id
1 'polypeptide(L)'
;VRICSGFLMGSCPLGGLCPQHHTALPYHWQLGGKGGTHWRSLEEDSQEQVERLYCDPDLEKLTLRYRGRILTVDLETMTVQDGGEFDRLRRLSTSDADPLNSFPTVWRYYWRAQSGWREYGKSLADYFEEALSCGLSERYFMSQTHSYRVDLGSSCQYNIVSGTKRDVRRRPFFQSVVTLLPYLRTLSGNLRTGQTIPGDSTAVGHEAANRKCPETWVEMGEDLEFLKAPVSVEEQAYGVVYALFHRTMPETKFRIERIDRVQNQFLWDKYCRKKQHMSRRMTEGERIRNEKHLFHGTSCAAAEAICRHNFDPRVSGKHATLYGQGCYFARKASYSHRYSRRSEGGSHCMFLSKVLMGRHTQV
;
A
#
# COMPACT_ATOMS: atom_id res chain seq x y z
N VAL A 1 12.86 19.14 15.37
CA VAL A 1 12.89 19.41 13.91
C VAL A 1 11.61 18.85 13.30
N ARG A 2 10.92 19.62 12.44
CA ARG A 2 9.71 19.19 11.71
C ARG A 2 10.00 19.17 10.22
N ILE A 3 9.23 18.42 9.44
CA ILE A 3 9.33 18.37 7.98
C ILE A 3 8.66 19.61 7.37
N CYS A 4 9.27 20.16 6.31
CA CYS A 4 8.71 21.30 5.60
C CYS A 4 7.59 20.89 4.65
N SER A 5 6.33 21.20 4.98
CA SER A 5 5.19 20.93 4.11
C SER A 5 5.26 21.73 2.80
N GLY A 6 5.81 22.95 2.81
CA GLY A 6 6.06 23.73 1.59
C GLY A 6 7.04 23.04 0.64
N PHE A 7 8.08 22.38 1.17
CA PHE A 7 9.04 21.64 0.33
C PHE A 7 8.40 20.43 -0.35
N LEU A 8 7.57 19.68 0.39
CA LEU A 8 6.80 18.55 -0.15
C LEU A 8 5.90 18.96 -1.33
N MET A 9 5.38 20.19 -1.28
CA MET A 9 4.54 20.80 -2.33
C MET A 9 5.34 21.54 -3.40
N GLY A 10 6.67 21.63 -3.30
CA GLY A 10 7.51 22.38 -4.23
C GLY A 10 7.37 23.90 -4.13
N SER A 11 6.88 24.41 -2.99
CA SER A 11 6.58 25.83 -2.75
C SER A 11 7.37 26.45 -1.59
N CYS A 12 8.37 25.77 -1.03
CA CYS A 12 9.21 26.32 0.04
C CYS A 12 10.08 27.49 -0.50
N PRO A 13 9.89 28.73 -0.01
CA PRO A 13 10.64 29.88 -0.51
C PRO A 13 12.06 29.97 0.08
N LEU A 14 12.32 29.28 1.20
CA LEU A 14 13.57 29.42 1.95
C LEU A 14 14.70 28.50 1.45
N GLY A 15 14.39 27.48 0.63
CA GLY A 15 15.38 26.57 0.09
C GLY A 15 16.31 26.00 1.18
N GLY A 16 17.62 26.08 0.98
CA GLY A 16 18.62 25.59 1.96
C GLY A 16 18.66 26.34 3.30
N LEU A 17 18.00 27.51 3.41
CA LEU A 17 17.90 28.29 4.65
C LEU A 17 16.64 27.91 5.46
N CYS A 18 15.85 26.95 5.00
CA CYS A 18 14.65 26.53 5.73
C CYS A 18 15.02 25.92 7.08
N PRO A 19 14.43 26.37 8.21
CA PRO A 19 14.67 25.77 9.52
C PRO A 19 13.97 24.41 9.70
N GLN A 20 13.09 24.04 8.76
CA GLN A 20 12.43 22.75 8.71
C GLN A 20 13.23 21.76 7.84
N HIS A 21 13.06 20.48 8.11
CA HIS A 21 13.75 19.41 7.39
C HIS A 21 13.14 19.21 6.01
N HIS A 22 13.97 19.28 4.97
CA HIS A 22 13.59 18.97 3.59
C HIS A 22 13.81 17.47 3.33
N THR A 23 12.76 16.79 2.86
CA THR A 23 12.76 15.36 2.55
C THR A 23 11.66 15.08 1.52
N ALA A 24 11.69 13.92 0.87
CA ALA A 24 10.76 13.56 -0.17
C ALA A 24 9.38 13.13 0.34
N LEU A 25 9.26 12.73 1.62
CA LEU A 25 8.06 12.13 2.21
C LEU A 25 7.59 12.90 3.45
N PRO A 26 6.30 12.83 3.84
CA PRO A 26 5.77 13.48 5.04
C PRO A 26 6.22 12.81 6.36
N TYR A 27 7.11 11.84 6.26
CA TYR A 27 7.80 11.16 7.35
C TYR A 27 9.27 10.97 6.99
N HIS A 28 10.15 11.04 7.99
CA HIS A 28 11.59 10.85 7.79
C HIS A 28 12.25 10.25 9.03
N TRP A 29 13.00 9.18 8.83
CA TRP A 29 13.58 8.36 9.87
C TRP A 29 15.09 8.58 10.00
N GLN A 30 15.54 8.72 11.25
CA GLN A 30 16.93 9.01 11.57
C GLN A 30 17.42 8.22 12.79
N LEU A 31 18.67 7.76 12.74
CA LEU A 31 19.39 7.16 13.85
C LEU A 31 20.14 8.23 14.65
N GLY A 32 20.05 8.13 15.98
CA GLY A 32 20.71 9.02 16.93
C GLY A 32 21.93 8.34 17.55
N GLY A 33 23.05 9.07 17.61
CA GLY A 33 24.26 8.60 18.28
C GLY A 33 24.21 8.72 19.81
N LYS A 34 25.06 7.93 20.49
CA LYS A 34 25.27 8.04 21.94
C LYS A 34 25.62 9.48 22.33
N GLY A 35 24.87 10.06 23.28
CA GLY A 35 25.02 11.46 23.69
C GLY A 35 24.10 12.47 22.99
N GLY A 36 23.29 12.07 22.00
CA GLY A 36 22.09 12.80 21.55
C GLY A 36 22.28 14.03 20.68
N THR A 37 23.50 14.38 20.33
CA THR A 37 23.80 15.59 19.55
C THR A 37 23.78 15.37 18.04
N HIS A 38 23.92 14.12 17.56
CA HIS A 38 24.05 13.82 16.13
C HIS A 38 22.98 12.84 15.65
N TRP A 39 22.27 13.23 14.58
CA TRP A 39 21.24 12.43 13.92
C TRP A 39 21.63 12.15 12.47
N ARG A 40 21.49 10.91 12.02
CA ARG A 40 21.80 10.48 10.65
C ARG A 40 20.57 9.88 9.99
N SER A 41 20.26 10.35 8.78
CA SER A 41 19.16 9.81 7.98
C SER A 41 19.38 8.36 7.61
N LEU A 42 18.31 7.58 7.62
CA LEU A 42 18.27 6.29 6.93
C LEU A 42 18.26 6.50 5.41
N GLU A 43 18.67 5.46 4.68
CA GLU A 43 18.62 5.42 3.21
C GLU A 43 17.18 5.61 2.69
N GLU A 44 17.01 6.19 1.50
CA GLU A 44 15.69 6.55 0.94
C GLU A 44 14.76 5.34 0.85
N ASP A 45 15.26 4.20 0.34
CA ASP A 45 14.50 2.95 0.26
C ASP A 45 14.06 2.41 1.63
N SER A 46 14.79 2.77 2.69
CA SER A 46 14.46 2.37 4.06
C SER A 46 13.39 3.27 4.70
N GLN A 47 13.18 4.50 4.19
CA GLN A 47 12.24 5.46 4.77
C GLN A 47 10.81 4.93 4.80
N GLU A 48 10.29 4.53 3.64
CA GLU A 48 8.95 3.95 3.54
C GLU A 48 8.86 2.61 4.27
N GLN A 49 9.90 1.77 4.21
CA GLN A 49 9.86 0.45 4.83
C GLN A 49 9.80 0.54 6.36
N VAL A 50 10.59 1.42 6.98
CA VAL A 50 10.53 1.64 8.44
C VAL A 50 9.20 2.27 8.83
N GLU A 51 8.70 3.24 8.05
CA GLU A 51 7.37 3.82 8.27
C GLU A 51 6.28 2.74 8.26
N ARG A 52 6.26 1.90 7.21
CA ARG A 52 5.29 0.82 7.02
C ARG A 52 5.28 -0.16 8.20
N LEU A 53 6.46 -0.54 8.66
CA LEU A 53 6.65 -1.46 9.78
C LEU A 53 6.27 -0.80 11.11
N TYR A 54 6.64 0.46 11.33
CA TYR A 54 6.25 1.19 12.52
C TYR A 54 4.73 1.32 12.62
N CYS A 55 4.05 1.60 11.51
CA CYS A 55 2.59 1.71 11.48
C CYS A 55 1.85 0.40 11.78
N ASP A 56 2.50 -0.77 11.74
CA ASP A 56 1.86 -2.04 12.13
C ASP A 56 1.80 -2.16 13.66
N PRO A 57 0.61 -2.16 14.28
CA PRO A 57 0.50 -2.35 15.72
C PRO A 57 0.94 -3.74 16.15
N ASP A 58 1.04 -4.76 15.29
CA ASP A 58 1.55 -6.08 15.70
C ASP A 58 3.08 -6.12 15.83
N LEU A 59 3.80 -5.11 15.31
CA LEU A 59 5.26 -5.11 15.30
C LEU A 59 5.85 -4.30 16.47
N GLU A 60 6.71 -4.96 17.23
CA GLU A 60 7.37 -4.38 18.41
C GLU A 60 8.85 -4.10 18.18
N LYS A 61 9.50 -4.96 17.40
CA LYS A 61 10.91 -4.83 17.06
C LYS A 61 11.08 -4.90 15.56
N LEU A 62 12.02 -4.12 15.04
CA LEU A 62 12.47 -4.24 13.66
C LEU A 62 13.97 -4.51 13.62
N THR A 63 14.39 -5.14 12.53
CA THR A 63 15.80 -5.35 12.22
C THR A 63 16.16 -4.50 11.02
N LEU A 64 17.09 -3.57 11.19
CA LEU A 64 17.53 -2.62 10.18
C LEU A 64 18.94 -2.98 9.72
N ARG A 65 19.17 -2.97 8.40
CA ARG A 65 20.53 -2.98 7.85
C ARG A 65 20.96 -1.54 7.60
N TYR A 66 22.07 -1.10 8.19
CA TYR A 66 22.63 0.24 7.99
C TYR A 66 24.14 0.13 7.80
N ARG A 67 24.65 0.59 6.65
CA ARG A 67 26.08 0.54 6.30
C ARG A 67 26.71 -0.85 6.54
N GLY A 68 26.01 -1.90 6.14
CA GLY A 68 26.46 -3.29 6.30
C GLY A 68 26.30 -3.89 7.70
N ARG A 69 25.88 -3.13 8.70
CA ARG A 69 25.58 -3.63 10.06
C ARG A 69 24.10 -3.91 10.23
N ILE A 70 23.79 -4.87 11.10
CA ILE A 70 22.42 -5.20 11.49
C ILE A 70 22.16 -4.58 12.86
N LEU A 71 21.10 -3.77 12.97
CA LEU A 71 20.67 -3.11 14.19
C LEU A 71 19.28 -3.64 14.56
N THR A 72 19.04 -3.89 15.84
CA THR A 72 17.70 -4.23 16.33
C THR A 72 17.11 -3.00 16.99
N VAL A 73 15.91 -2.59 16.57
CA VAL A 73 15.23 -1.41 17.12
C VAL A 73 13.95 -1.85 17.82
N ASP A 74 13.76 -1.35 19.04
CA ASP A 74 12.49 -1.43 19.76
C ASP A 74 11.62 -0.23 19.35
N LEU A 75 10.50 -0.52 18.68
CA LEU A 75 9.62 0.49 18.09
C LEU A 75 8.74 1.19 19.13
N GLU A 76 8.61 0.64 20.33
CA GLU A 76 7.82 1.25 21.39
C GLU A 76 8.63 2.31 22.13
N THR A 77 9.85 1.96 22.49
CA THR A 77 10.78 2.85 23.21
C THR A 77 11.62 3.71 22.28
N MET A 78 11.60 3.44 20.96
CA MET A 78 12.43 4.10 19.95
C MET A 78 13.94 3.97 20.24
N THR A 79 14.35 2.83 20.79
CA THR A 79 15.74 2.54 21.17
C THR A 79 16.40 1.51 20.26
N VAL A 80 17.71 1.62 20.07
CA VAL A 80 18.51 0.70 19.25
C VAL A 80 19.32 -0.21 20.18
N GLN A 81 19.06 -1.51 20.11
CA GLN A 81 19.78 -2.57 20.81
C GLN A 81 21.03 -2.96 20.02
N ASP A 82 22.16 -3.12 20.71
CA ASP A 82 23.46 -3.48 20.13
C ASP A 82 23.91 -2.57 18.98
N GLY A 83 23.48 -1.31 18.99
CA GLY A 83 23.63 -0.37 17.87
C GLY A 83 25.02 0.22 17.64
N GLY A 84 26.02 -0.19 18.43
CA GLY A 84 27.38 0.33 18.36
C GLY A 84 27.46 1.83 18.71
N GLU A 85 27.52 2.69 17.68
CA GLU A 85 27.51 4.15 17.80
C GLU A 85 26.11 4.73 18.01
N PHE A 86 25.06 3.99 17.61
CA PHE A 86 23.66 4.42 17.68
C PHE A 86 22.93 3.81 18.88
N ASP A 87 22.06 4.61 19.53
CA ASP A 87 21.24 4.18 20.67
C ASP A 87 19.74 4.48 20.51
N ARG A 88 19.37 5.30 19.52
CA ARG A 88 17.99 5.77 19.32
C ARG A 88 17.58 5.82 17.86
N LEU A 89 16.28 5.71 17.64
CA LEU A 89 15.61 5.99 16.38
C LEU A 89 14.65 7.16 16.59
N ARG A 90 14.41 7.99 15.57
CA ARG A 90 13.31 8.95 15.59
C ARG A 90 12.61 9.03 14.24
N ARG A 91 11.31 9.37 14.31
CA ARG A 91 10.49 9.78 13.18
C ARG A 91 10.33 11.30 13.21
N LEU A 92 10.66 11.97 12.12
CA LEU A 92 10.26 13.34 11.85
C LEU A 92 8.90 13.31 11.15
N SER A 93 8.09 14.33 11.44
CA SER A 93 6.75 14.51 10.91
C SER A 93 6.58 15.93 10.41
N THR A 94 5.57 16.17 9.57
CA THR A 94 5.03 17.51 9.32
C THR A 94 4.45 18.12 10.61
N SER A 95 4.14 19.42 10.57
CA SER A 95 3.55 20.13 11.71
C SER A 95 2.03 19.98 11.71
N ASP A 96 1.44 19.46 12.78
CA ASP A 96 -0.02 19.35 12.90
C ASP A 96 -0.68 20.72 13.19
N ALA A 97 0.10 21.71 13.63
CA ALA A 97 -0.38 23.06 13.96
C ALA A 97 -0.39 24.03 12.77
N ASP A 98 0.12 23.63 11.61
CA ASP A 98 0.14 24.49 10.41
C ASP A 98 -1.16 24.29 9.61
N PRO A 99 -2.04 25.31 9.50
CA PRO A 99 -3.29 25.21 8.74
C PRO A 99 -3.07 24.92 7.24
N LEU A 100 -1.88 25.21 6.71
CA LEU A 100 -1.50 24.95 5.32
C LEU A 100 -0.89 23.55 5.14
N ASN A 101 -0.76 22.75 6.21
CA ASN A 101 -0.21 21.41 6.12
C ASN A 101 -1.13 20.49 5.32
N SER A 102 -0.74 20.21 4.07
CA SER A 102 -1.47 19.30 3.19
C SER A 102 -1.29 17.82 3.56
N PHE A 103 -0.33 17.50 4.45
CA PHE A 103 0.02 16.12 4.83
C PHE A 103 0.17 15.97 6.36
N PRO A 104 -0.88 16.20 7.15
CA PRO A 104 -0.83 16.01 8.60
C PRO A 104 -0.54 14.54 8.95
N THR A 105 0.17 14.33 10.06
CA THR A 105 0.32 12.96 10.57
C THR A 105 -0.98 12.56 11.26
N VAL A 106 -1.76 11.71 10.61
CA VAL A 106 -2.98 11.15 11.21
C VAL A 106 -2.59 10.01 12.14
N TRP A 107 -2.91 10.11 13.42
CA TRP A 107 -2.60 9.08 14.42
C TRP A 107 -3.78 8.12 14.62
N ARG A 108 -3.45 6.85 14.79
CA ARG A 108 -4.38 5.77 15.12
C ARG A 108 -4.01 5.15 16.45
N TYR A 109 -5.05 4.72 17.16
CA TYR A 109 -4.92 4.10 18.46
C TYR A 109 -5.45 2.68 18.41
N TYR A 110 -4.76 1.80 19.09
CA TYR A 110 -5.09 0.39 19.20
C TYR A 110 -5.10 -0.03 20.66
N TRP A 111 -5.92 -1.01 21.00
CA TRP A 111 -5.88 -1.68 22.30
C TRP A 111 -5.73 -3.17 22.13
N ARG A 112 -5.05 -3.81 23.09
CA ARG A 112 -4.77 -5.24 23.04
C ARG A 112 -5.99 -6.05 23.50
N ALA A 113 -6.64 -6.74 22.56
CA ALA A 113 -7.67 -7.74 22.85
C ALA A 113 -7.07 -9.15 22.93
N GLN A 114 -7.86 -10.11 23.38
CA GLN A 114 -7.48 -11.54 23.36
C GLN A 114 -7.17 -12.05 21.95
N SER A 115 -7.81 -11.47 20.93
CA SER A 115 -7.63 -11.83 19.51
C SER A 115 -6.58 -10.98 18.79
N GLY A 116 -5.79 -10.18 19.52
CA GLY A 116 -4.79 -9.25 18.96
C GLY A 116 -5.20 -7.78 19.09
N TRP A 117 -4.49 -6.90 18.38
CA TRP A 117 -4.77 -5.47 18.42
C TRP A 117 -6.10 -5.10 17.75
N ARG A 118 -6.84 -4.19 18.37
CA ARG A 118 -8.11 -3.63 17.88
C ARG A 118 -8.00 -2.12 17.80
N GLU A 119 -8.38 -1.56 16.67
CA GLU A 119 -8.37 -0.11 16.46
C GLU A 119 -9.53 0.55 17.23
N TYR A 120 -9.26 1.68 17.88
CA TYR A 120 -10.31 2.54 18.41
C TYR A 120 -11.02 3.27 17.26
N GLY A 121 -12.27 3.68 17.49
CA GLY A 121 -13.00 4.51 16.52
C GLY A 121 -12.34 5.89 16.35
N LYS A 122 -12.50 6.49 15.16
CA LYS A 122 -11.89 7.78 14.81
C LYS A 122 -12.18 8.87 15.85
N SER A 123 -13.41 8.97 16.35
CA SER A 123 -13.78 9.98 17.37
C SER A 123 -12.98 9.86 18.66
N LEU A 124 -12.67 8.63 19.11
CA LEU A 124 -11.82 8.42 20.29
C LEU A 124 -10.36 8.73 19.99
N ALA A 125 -9.87 8.39 18.81
CA ALA A 125 -8.52 8.75 18.39
C ALA A 125 -8.34 10.29 18.36
N ASP A 126 -9.28 11.03 17.76
CA ASP A 126 -9.27 12.49 17.73
C ASP A 126 -9.31 13.07 19.16
N TYR A 127 -10.15 12.51 20.05
CA TYR A 127 -10.24 12.90 21.46
C TYR A 127 -8.94 12.65 22.26
N PHE A 128 -8.20 11.60 21.92
CA PHE A 128 -6.89 11.31 22.52
C PHE A 128 -5.81 12.26 22.00
N GLU A 129 -5.77 12.54 20.69
CA GLU A 129 -4.85 13.53 20.12
C GLU A 129 -5.07 14.94 20.68
N GLU A 130 -6.33 15.36 20.84
CA GLU A 130 -6.67 16.63 21.49
C GLU A 130 -6.10 16.68 22.91
N ALA A 131 -6.20 15.59 23.67
CA ALA A 131 -5.64 15.48 25.02
C ALA A 131 -4.14 15.75 25.03
N LEU A 132 -3.40 15.06 24.17
CA LEU A 132 -1.95 15.19 24.06
C LEU A 132 -1.56 16.60 23.63
N SER A 133 -2.33 17.23 22.74
CA SER A 133 -2.09 18.61 22.31
C SER A 133 -2.22 19.63 23.45
N CYS A 134 -3.08 19.33 24.43
CA CYS A 134 -3.27 20.11 25.66
C CYS A 134 -2.36 19.67 26.82
N GLY A 135 -1.42 18.73 26.60
CA GLY A 135 -0.52 18.22 27.64
C GLY A 135 -1.19 17.27 28.65
N LEU A 136 -2.38 16.76 28.34
CA LEU A 136 -3.11 15.79 29.16
C LEU A 136 -2.70 14.36 28.77
N SER A 137 -2.41 13.52 29.77
CA SER A 137 -2.06 12.11 29.57
C SER A 137 -3.21 11.15 29.85
N GLU A 138 -4.30 11.59 30.48
CA GLU A 138 -5.42 10.71 30.83
C GLU A 138 -6.73 11.13 30.15
N ARG A 139 -7.49 10.14 29.69
CA ARG A 139 -8.83 10.31 29.12
C ARG A 139 -9.81 9.25 29.62
N TYR A 140 -11.08 9.60 29.62
CA TYR A 140 -12.16 8.74 30.10
C TYR A 140 -13.22 8.60 29.01
N PHE A 141 -13.71 7.39 28.79
CA PHE A 141 -14.82 7.17 27.88
C PHE A 141 -15.62 5.94 28.31
N MET A 142 -16.83 5.82 27.76
CA MET A 142 -17.73 4.70 28.05
C MET A 142 -18.13 4.00 26.76
N SER A 143 -18.12 2.67 26.77
CA SER A 143 -18.85 1.87 25.79
C SER A 143 -20.28 1.65 26.28
N GLN A 144 -21.09 0.92 25.51
CA GLN A 144 -22.45 0.55 25.90
C GLN A 144 -22.53 -0.20 27.25
N THR A 145 -21.44 -0.85 27.66
CA THR A 145 -21.44 -1.78 28.80
C THR A 145 -20.34 -1.52 29.82
N HIS A 146 -19.34 -0.69 29.49
CA HIS A 146 -18.15 -0.55 30.32
C HIS A 146 -17.62 0.88 30.30
N SER A 147 -17.09 1.34 31.43
CA SER A 147 -16.37 2.61 31.54
C SER A 147 -14.87 2.36 31.59
N TYR A 148 -14.11 3.20 30.89
CA TYR A 148 -12.67 3.05 30.74
C TYR A 148 -11.93 4.35 31.07
N ARG A 149 -10.77 4.18 31.70
CA ARG A 149 -9.72 5.20 31.79
C ARG A 149 -8.58 4.78 30.88
N VAL A 150 -8.11 5.67 30.00
CA VAL A 150 -6.94 5.49 29.15
C VAL A 150 -5.86 6.44 29.62
N ASP A 151 -4.71 5.90 29.97
CA ASP A 151 -3.47 6.63 30.22
C ASP A 151 -2.60 6.53 28.97
N LEU A 152 -2.50 7.64 28.25
CA LEU A 152 -1.74 7.82 27.02
C LEU A 152 -0.23 7.92 27.29
N GLY A 153 0.18 8.30 28.50
CA GLY A 153 1.59 8.39 28.90
C GLY A 153 2.17 7.01 29.17
N SER A 154 1.46 6.17 29.91
CA SER A 154 1.84 4.77 30.15
C SER A 154 1.35 3.81 29.07
N SER A 155 0.62 4.30 28.06
CA SER A 155 0.05 3.49 26.98
C SER A 155 -0.79 2.32 27.48
N CYS A 156 -1.72 2.61 28.40
CA CYS A 156 -2.54 1.61 29.08
C CYS A 156 -4.02 2.03 29.20
N GLN A 157 -4.93 1.08 29.02
CA GLN A 157 -6.35 1.22 29.30
C GLN A 157 -6.72 0.40 30.54
N TYR A 158 -7.59 0.96 31.38
CA TYR A 158 -8.15 0.35 32.56
C TYR A 158 -9.68 0.33 32.48
N ASN A 159 -10.28 -0.84 32.69
CA ASN A 159 -11.70 -0.91 32.97
C ASN A 159 -11.95 -0.41 34.40
N ILE A 160 -12.78 0.62 34.57
CA ILE A 160 -12.97 1.30 35.87
C ILE A 160 -13.63 0.38 36.89
N VAL A 161 -14.50 -0.54 36.46
CA VAL A 161 -15.26 -1.43 37.36
C VAL A 161 -14.46 -2.68 37.72
N SER A 162 -13.94 -3.39 36.72
CA SER A 162 -13.22 -4.66 36.93
C SER A 162 -11.73 -4.49 37.24
N GLY A 163 -11.16 -3.29 37.05
CA GLY A 163 -9.73 -3.04 37.18
C GLY A 163 -8.87 -3.66 36.07
N THR A 164 -9.47 -4.35 35.09
CA THR A 164 -8.73 -5.02 34.01
C THR A 164 -7.88 -4.02 33.23
N LYS A 165 -6.56 -4.28 33.17
CA LYS A 165 -5.57 -3.51 32.39
C LYS A 165 -5.37 -4.10 31.00
N ARG A 166 -5.25 -3.26 29.97
CA ARG A 166 -4.91 -3.63 28.60
C ARG A 166 -3.91 -2.64 28.03
N ASP A 167 -3.00 -3.11 27.20
CA ASP A 167 -2.06 -2.24 26.51
C ASP A 167 -2.78 -1.42 25.44
N VAL A 168 -2.33 -0.19 25.28
CA VAL A 168 -2.73 0.74 24.22
C VAL A 168 -1.50 0.99 23.36
N ARG A 169 -1.69 1.19 22.06
CA ARG A 169 -0.60 1.46 21.12
C ARG A 169 -1.01 2.57 20.18
N ARG A 170 -0.17 3.59 20.08
CA ARG A 170 -0.35 4.74 19.19
C ARG A 170 0.58 4.60 18.00
N ARG A 171 0.04 4.57 16.77
CA ARG A 171 0.81 4.47 15.51
C ARG A 171 0.28 5.44 14.47
N PRO A 172 1.12 5.99 13.59
CA PRO A 172 0.65 6.83 12.51
C PRO A 172 -0.12 5.99 11.47
N PHE A 173 -1.05 6.62 10.76
CA PHE A 173 -1.67 6.01 9.60
C PHE A 173 -0.66 5.96 8.47
N PHE A 174 -0.36 4.74 8.00
CA PHE A 174 0.58 4.53 6.91
C PHE A 174 0.04 5.11 5.60
N GLN A 175 0.89 5.86 4.90
CA GLN A 175 0.64 6.31 3.54
C GLN A 175 1.85 5.92 2.68
N SER A 176 1.63 4.99 1.75
CA SER A 176 2.66 4.55 0.80
C SER A 176 3.06 5.65 -0.18
N VAL A 177 4.25 5.49 -0.76
CA VAL A 177 4.73 6.32 -1.88
C VAL A 177 3.71 6.34 -3.02
N VAL A 178 3.07 5.18 -3.31
CA VAL A 178 2.06 5.04 -4.37
C VAL A 178 0.82 5.90 -4.09
N THR A 179 0.33 5.90 -2.86
CA THR A 179 -0.82 6.72 -2.44
C THR A 179 -0.48 8.21 -2.43
N LEU A 180 0.77 8.55 -2.09
CA LEU A 180 1.23 9.93 -1.97
C LEU A 180 1.66 10.55 -3.31
N LEU A 181 2.01 9.74 -4.32
CA LEU A 181 2.52 10.16 -5.62
C LEU A 181 1.71 11.28 -6.28
N PRO A 182 0.36 11.24 -6.33
CA PRO A 182 -0.44 12.28 -6.99
C PRO A 182 -0.38 13.64 -6.28
N TYR A 183 0.05 13.66 -5.03
CA TYR A 183 -0.03 14.83 -4.15
C TYR A 183 1.35 15.46 -3.89
N LEU A 184 2.42 14.65 -3.88
CA LEU A 184 3.77 15.11 -3.57
C LEU A 184 4.55 15.53 -4.82
N ARG A 185 4.96 16.80 -4.87
CA ARG A 185 5.83 17.30 -5.95
C ARG A 185 7.24 16.74 -5.87
N THR A 186 7.69 16.40 -4.67
CA THR A 186 8.98 15.74 -4.42
C THR A 186 9.08 14.35 -5.04
N LEU A 187 7.95 13.65 -5.22
CA LEU A 187 7.91 12.32 -5.85
C LEU A 187 7.58 12.37 -7.35
N SER A 188 7.02 13.49 -7.82
CA SER A 188 6.55 13.63 -9.21
C SER A 188 7.67 13.73 -10.26
N GLY A 189 8.95 13.69 -9.84
CA GLY A 189 10.11 13.81 -10.73
C GLY A 189 10.16 15.15 -11.48
N ASN A 190 10.92 16.12 -10.96
CA ASN A 190 11.40 17.29 -11.72
C ASN A 190 10.37 17.95 -12.65
N LEU A 191 9.48 18.79 -12.11
CA LEU A 191 8.69 19.69 -12.94
C LEU A 191 9.60 20.67 -13.69
N ARG A 192 9.77 20.42 -14.99
CA ARG A 192 9.90 21.42 -16.06
C ARG A 192 10.96 22.50 -15.83
N THR A 193 12.23 22.17 -16.08
CA THR A 193 13.13 23.18 -16.66
C THR A 193 12.61 23.53 -18.06
N GLY A 194 12.03 24.72 -18.17
CA GLY A 194 11.79 25.50 -19.40
C GLY A 194 11.62 24.72 -20.70
N GLN A 195 10.39 24.33 -21.02
CA GLN A 195 9.96 24.30 -22.41
C GLN A 195 8.72 25.18 -22.53
N THR A 196 8.95 26.29 -23.22
CA THR A 196 7.97 27.15 -23.88
C THR A 196 6.85 26.33 -24.50
N ILE A 197 5.63 26.82 -24.32
CA ILE A 197 4.43 26.44 -25.07
C ILE A 197 4.74 26.45 -26.57
N PRO A 198 4.53 25.35 -27.31
CA PRO A 198 4.01 25.40 -28.67
C PRO A 198 2.50 25.10 -28.53
N GLY A 199 1.63 26.08 -28.75
CA GLY A 199 1.25 26.44 -30.10
C GLY A 199 0.25 25.39 -30.59
N ASP A 200 -1.02 25.79 -30.70
CA ASP A 200 -2.13 25.00 -31.27
C ASP A 200 -1.65 24.07 -32.38
N SER A 201 -1.91 22.78 -32.21
CA SER A 201 -1.90 21.80 -33.30
C SER A 201 -2.99 20.79 -33.04
N THR A 202 -4.15 21.13 -33.58
CA THR A 202 -5.25 20.25 -33.93
C THR A 202 -4.75 19.07 -34.78
N ALA A 203 -4.56 17.92 -34.15
CA ALA A 203 -4.45 16.63 -34.85
C ALA A 203 -4.92 15.48 -33.94
N VAL A 204 -6.17 15.54 -33.50
CA VAL A 204 -6.88 14.35 -32.99
C VAL A 204 -7.65 13.78 -34.16
N GLY A 205 -7.12 12.73 -34.78
CA GLY A 205 -7.83 12.04 -35.85
C GLY A 205 -7.02 10.92 -36.49
N HIS A 206 -7.62 9.71 -36.48
CA HIS A 206 -7.43 8.64 -37.49
C HIS A 206 -6.37 7.52 -37.31
N GLU A 207 -5.89 7.17 -36.11
CA GLU A 207 -5.11 5.90 -35.95
C GLU A 207 -5.65 4.89 -34.92
N ALA A 208 -6.67 5.23 -34.12
CA ALA A 208 -7.18 4.32 -33.08
C ALA A 208 -8.02 3.13 -33.61
N ALA A 209 -8.47 3.17 -34.87
CA ALA A 209 -9.44 2.19 -35.38
C ALA A 209 -8.84 0.86 -35.87
N ASN A 210 -7.50 0.74 -35.99
CA ASN A 210 -6.87 -0.44 -36.59
C ASN A 210 -5.92 -1.22 -35.66
N ARG A 211 -5.82 -0.85 -34.38
CA ARG A 211 -5.02 -1.60 -33.40
C ARG A 211 -5.76 -2.84 -32.90
N LYS A 212 -5.20 -4.02 -33.13
CA LYS A 212 -5.72 -5.33 -32.66
C LYS A 212 -5.45 -5.61 -31.17
N CYS A 213 -4.75 -4.72 -30.47
CA CYS A 213 -4.36 -4.85 -29.08
C CYS A 213 -4.61 -3.53 -28.31
N PRO A 214 -4.64 -3.57 -26.96
CA PRO A 214 -4.78 -2.36 -26.16
C PRO A 214 -3.63 -1.37 -26.40
N GLU A 215 -3.94 -0.07 -26.40
CA GLU A 215 -2.97 1.02 -26.63
C GLU A 215 -1.82 1.04 -25.60
N THR A 216 -2.07 0.54 -24.39
CA THR A 216 -1.06 0.46 -23.34
C THR A 216 -0.07 -0.69 -23.54
N TRP A 217 -0.21 -1.51 -24.59
CA TRP A 217 0.75 -2.59 -24.84
C TRP A 217 2.00 -2.05 -25.52
N VAL A 218 3.16 -2.50 -25.02
CA VAL A 218 4.45 -2.25 -25.69
C VAL A 218 4.63 -3.24 -26.84
N GLU A 219 5.44 -2.86 -27.83
CA GLU A 219 5.78 -3.73 -28.94
C GLU A 219 6.47 -5.00 -28.43
N MET A 220 6.08 -6.15 -29.01
CA MET A 220 6.68 -7.45 -28.72
C MET A 220 7.44 -7.91 -29.95
N GLY A 221 8.65 -8.45 -29.76
CA GLY A 221 9.39 -9.08 -30.85
C GLY A 221 8.62 -10.26 -31.45
N GLU A 222 8.81 -10.51 -32.75
CA GLU A 222 8.02 -11.48 -33.52
C GLU A 222 8.11 -12.92 -32.97
N ASP A 223 9.21 -13.27 -32.29
CA ASP A 223 9.46 -14.60 -31.73
C ASP A 223 8.85 -14.83 -30.33
N LEU A 224 8.28 -13.80 -29.70
CA LEU A 224 7.75 -13.92 -28.34
C LEU A 224 6.27 -14.32 -28.34
N GLU A 225 5.97 -15.47 -27.72
CA GLU A 225 4.58 -15.91 -27.51
C GLU A 225 3.80 -15.01 -26.53
N PHE A 226 4.50 -14.45 -25.54
CA PHE A 226 3.97 -13.46 -24.61
C PHE A 226 5.09 -12.63 -23.98
N LEU A 227 4.72 -11.47 -23.43
CA LEU A 227 5.59 -10.59 -22.67
C LEU A 227 4.99 -10.27 -21.29
N LYS A 228 5.84 -10.16 -20.28
CA LYS A 228 5.52 -9.56 -18.97
C LYS A 228 6.12 -8.17 -18.94
N ALA A 229 5.36 -7.17 -19.37
CA ALA A 229 5.82 -5.79 -19.39
C ALA A 229 5.71 -5.20 -17.97
N PRO A 230 6.79 -4.73 -17.34
CA PRO A 230 6.71 -4.07 -16.05
C PRO A 230 5.78 -2.86 -16.13
N VAL A 231 4.92 -2.70 -15.12
CA VAL A 231 4.04 -1.54 -14.98
C VAL A 231 4.73 -0.56 -14.04
N SER A 232 5.03 0.64 -14.50
CA SER A 232 5.67 1.67 -13.68
C SER A 232 4.69 2.22 -12.64
N VAL A 233 5.21 2.71 -11.50
CA VAL A 233 4.39 3.26 -10.40
C VAL A 233 3.62 4.52 -10.84
N GLU A 234 4.15 5.22 -11.83
CA GLU A 234 3.57 6.42 -12.44
C GLU A 234 2.42 6.09 -13.41
N GLU A 235 2.32 4.85 -13.90
CA GLU A 235 1.20 4.43 -14.74
C GLU A 235 -0.10 4.35 -13.93
N GLN A 236 -1.19 4.91 -14.46
CA GLN A 236 -2.52 4.83 -13.83
C GLN A 236 -2.93 3.37 -13.52
N ALA A 237 -2.51 2.42 -14.36
CA ALA A 237 -2.78 1.00 -14.17
C ALA A 237 -2.19 0.46 -12.86
N TYR A 238 -1.01 0.95 -12.44
CA TYR A 238 -0.40 0.56 -11.17
C TYR A 238 -1.27 0.97 -9.99
N GLY A 239 -1.69 2.25 -9.95
CA GLY A 239 -2.57 2.77 -8.90
C GLY A 239 -3.90 2.01 -8.79
N VAL A 240 -4.50 1.62 -9.92
CA VAL A 240 -5.73 0.81 -9.93
C VAL A 240 -5.50 -0.58 -9.34
N VAL A 241 -4.45 -1.28 -9.77
CA VAL A 241 -4.12 -2.62 -9.25
C VAL A 241 -3.77 -2.55 -7.76
N TYR A 242 -2.99 -1.54 -7.37
CA TYR A 242 -2.62 -1.25 -5.99
C TYR A 242 -3.84 -1.09 -5.09
N ALA A 243 -4.78 -0.23 -5.48
CA ALA A 243 -6.02 0.01 -4.72
C ALA A 243 -6.90 -1.24 -4.64
N LEU A 244 -7.03 -2.01 -5.72
CA LEU A 244 -7.80 -3.26 -5.73
C LEU A 244 -7.20 -4.31 -4.80
N PHE A 245 -5.87 -4.45 -4.79
CA PHE A 245 -5.16 -5.40 -3.92
C PHE A 245 -5.29 -4.99 -2.45
N HIS A 246 -4.93 -3.74 -2.13
CA HIS A 246 -4.89 -3.24 -0.76
C HIS A 246 -6.27 -3.00 -0.13
N ARG A 247 -7.35 -3.05 -0.91
CA ARG A 247 -8.72 -3.10 -0.39
C ARG A 247 -8.94 -4.23 0.62
N THR A 248 -8.19 -5.33 0.50
CA THR A 248 -8.32 -6.48 1.42
C THR A 248 -7.00 -7.00 1.98
N MET A 249 -5.88 -6.40 1.58
CA MET A 249 -4.53 -6.74 2.00
C MET A 249 -3.91 -5.52 2.67
N PRO A 250 -3.77 -5.47 4.01
CA PRO A 250 -3.24 -4.28 4.69
C PRO A 250 -1.85 -3.89 4.18
N GLU A 251 -1.64 -2.61 3.85
CA GLU A 251 -0.35 -2.09 3.36
C GLU A 251 0.78 -2.31 4.36
N THR A 252 0.50 -2.23 5.66
CA THR A 252 1.51 -2.48 6.71
C THR A 252 2.03 -3.92 6.73
N LYS A 253 1.24 -4.87 6.21
CA LYS A 253 1.55 -6.32 6.24
C LYS A 253 1.99 -6.89 4.90
N PHE A 254 1.54 -6.30 3.80
CA PHE A 254 1.80 -6.79 2.47
C PHE A 254 2.37 -5.66 1.62
N ARG A 255 3.46 -5.95 0.91
CA ARG A 255 4.10 -5.05 -0.05
C ARG A 255 4.02 -5.68 -1.43
N ILE A 256 3.63 -4.88 -2.42
CA ILE A 256 3.73 -5.28 -3.83
C ILE A 256 5.18 -5.05 -4.26
N GLU A 257 5.86 -6.11 -4.69
CA GLU A 257 7.25 -6.02 -5.16
C GLU A 257 7.35 -5.50 -6.58
N ARG A 258 6.43 -5.93 -7.45
CA ARG A 258 6.28 -5.45 -8.82
C ARG A 258 4.91 -5.80 -9.36
N ILE A 259 4.52 -5.13 -10.45
CA ILE A 259 3.33 -5.46 -11.23
C ILE A 259 3.79 -5.66 -12.66
N ASP A 260 3.48 -6.83 -13.22
CA ASP A 260 3.79 -7.16 -14.61
C ASP A 260 2.48 -7.27 -15.40
N ARG A 261 2.35 -6.50 -16.48
CA ARG A 261 1.24 -6.60 -17.44
C ARG A 261 1.54 -7.71 -18.43
N VAL A 262 0.70 -8.76 -18.41
CA VAL A 262 0.81 -9.88 -19.34
C VAL A 262 0.24 -9.49 -20.70
N GLN A 263 1.09 -9.52 -21.72
CA GLN A 263 0.75 -9.28 -23.10
C GLN A 263 0.85 -10.59 -23.88
N ASN A 264 -0.29 -11.15 -24.29
CA ASN A 264 -0.35 -12.36 -25.10
C ASN A 264 -1.44 -12.16 -26.16
N GLN A 265 -1.04 -11.93 -27.41
CA GLN A 265 -1.96 -11.56 -28.49
C GLN A 265 -2.98 -12.66 -28.78
N PHE A 266 -2.53 -13.92 -28.83
CA PHE A 266 -3.39 -15.06 -29.10
C PHE A 266 -4.49 -15.22 -28.04
N LEU A 267 -4.12 -15.13 -26.76
CA LEU A 267 -5.09 -15.22 -25.66
C LEU A 267 -6.01 -14.00 -25.59
N TRP A 268 -5.50 -12.81 -25.90
CA TRP A 268 -6.30 -11.59 -25.97
C TRP A 268 -7.36 -11.67 -27.07
N ASP A 269 -7.00 -12.13 -28.27
CA ASP A 269 -7.95 -12.30 -29.38
C ASP A 269 -9.02 -13.32 -29.03
N LYS A 270 -8.63 -14.46 -28.42
CA LYS A 270 -9.57 -15.49 -27.95
C LYS A 270 -10.54 -14.92 -26.92
N TYR A 271 -10.04 -14.12 -25.98
CA TYR A 271 -10.84 -13.44 -24.97
C TYR A 271 -11.84 -12.46 -25.60
N CYS A 272 -11.37 -11.57 -26.48
CA CYS A 272 -12.18 -10.57 -27.16
C CYS A 272 -13.30 -11.21 -28.01
N ARG A 273 -12.99 -12.26 -28.77
CA ARG A 273 -13.99 -13.02 -29.55
C ARG A 273 -15.05 -13.64 -28.64
N LYS A 274 -14.65 -14.24 -27.51
CA LYS A 274 -15.60 -14.82 -26.55
C LYS A 274 -16.48 -13.75 -25.90
N LYS A 275 -15.89 -12.61 -25.52
CA LYS A 275 -16.62 -11.45 -24.98
C LYS A 275 -17.67 -10.96 -25.98
N GLN A 276 -17.28 -10.73 -27.23
CA GLN A 276 -18.19 -10.29 -28.28
C GLN A 276 -19.34 -11.29 -28.50
N HIS A 277 -19.02 -12.59 -28.56
CA HIS A 277 -20.02 -13.64 -28.70
C HIS A 277 -21.04 -13.64 -27.55
N MET A 278 -20.57 -13.55 -26.29
CA MET A 278 -21.45 -13.49 -25.11
C MET A 278 -22.32 -12.22 -25.12
N SER A 279 -21.77 -11.07 -25.52
CA SER A 279 -22.48 -9.78 -25.53
C SER A 279 -23.64 -9.71 -26.53
N ARG A 280 -23.69 -10.58 -27.55
CA ARG A 280 -24.78 -10.61 -28.56
C ARG A 280 -26.15 -10.88 -27.95
N ARG A 281 -26.21 -11.63 -26.85
CA ARG A 281 -27.47 -12.02 -26.19
C ARG A 281 -27.67 -11.34 -24.85
N MET A 282 -26.90 -10.28 -24.56
CA MET A 282 -26.93 -9.53 -23.31
C MET A 282 -27.51 -8.14 -23.53
N THR A 283 -28.34 -7.70 -22.60
CA THR A 283 -28.72 -6.29 -22.44
C THR A 283 -27.50 -5.44 -22.06
N GLU A 284 -27.60 -4.12 -22.21
CA GLU A 284 -26.50 -3.22 -21.88
C GLU A 284 -26.07 -3.33 -20.41
N GLY A 285 -27.04 -3.42 -19.48
CA GLY A 285 -26.74 -3.64 -18.06
C GLY A 285 -26.06 -4.98 -17.77
N GLU A 286 -26.37 -6.03 -18.53
CA GLU A 286 -25.67 -7.33 -18.40
C GLU A 286 -24.23 -7.25 -18.93
N ARG A 287 -23.99 -6.52 -20.03
CA ARG A 287 -22.65 -6.35 -20.60
C ARG A 287 -21.69 -5.67 -19.63
N ILE A 288 -22.16 -4.63 -18.93
CA ILE A 288 -21.36 -3.92 -17.91
C ILE A 288 -20.96 -4.87 -16.77
N ARG A 289 -21.84 -5.79 -16.36
CA ARG A 289 -21.57 -6.74 -15.26
C ARG A 289 -20.84 -8.02 -15.69
N ASN A 290 -20.77 -8.28 -17.00
CA ASN A 290 -20.21 -9.49 -17.56
C ASN A 290 -18.70 -9.59 -17.34
N GLU A 291 -17.97 -8.48 -17.42
CA GLU A 291 -16.52 -8.46 -17.20
C GLU A 291 -16.19 -7.98 -15.79
N LYS A 292 -15.38 -8.75 -15.05
CA LYS A 292 -14.89 -8.36 -13.73
C LYS A 292 -13.39 -8.55 -13.64
N HIS A 293 -12.74 -7.66 -12.88
CA HIS A 293 -11.38 -7.85 -12.41
C HIS A 293 -11.42 -8.71 -11.15
N LEU A 294 -10.81 -9.91 -11.21
CA LEU A 294 -10.80 -10.86 -10.10
C LEU A 294 -9.39 -11.40 -9.86
N PHE A 295 -9.10 -11.76 -8.61
CA PHE A 295 -7.81 -12.25 -8.17
C PHE A 295 -7.70 -13.77 -8.30
N HIS A 296 -6.54 -14.26 -8.71
CA HIS A 296 -6.19 -15.69 -8.69
C HIS A 296 -4.79 -15.87 -8.10
N GLY A 297 -4.70 -16.51 -6.94
CA GLY A 297 -3.42 -16.82 -6.30
C GLY A 297 -2.88 -18.13 -6.81
N THR A 298 -1.58 -18.17 -7.11
CA THR A 298 -0.90 -19.37 -7.59
C THR A 298 0.57 -19.36 -7.18
N SER A 299 1.29 -20.43 -7.47
CA SER A 299 2.76 -20.44 -7.34
C SER A 299 3.42 -19.66 -8.48
N CYS A 300 4.57 -19.05 -8.22
CA CYS A 300 5.32 -18.34 -9.27
C CYS A 300 5.75 -19.25 -10.43
N ALA A 301 6.04 -20.53 -10.16
CA ALA A 301 6.34 -21.52 -11.20
C ALA A 301 5.13 -21.76 -12.13
N ALA A 302 3.93 -21.85 -11.58
CA ALA A 302 2.70 -22.02 -12.38
C ALA A 302 2.29 -20.74 -13.11
N ALA A 303 2.66 -19.56 -12.61
CA ALA A 303 2.33 -18.28 -13.23
C ALA A 303 2.85 -18.18 -14.66
N GLU A 304 4.06 -18.68 -14.93
CA GLU A 304 4.65 -18.67 -16.27
C GLU A 304 3.82 -19.47 -17.28
N ALA A 305 3.39 -20.67 -16.89
CA ALA A 305 2.52 -21.51 -17.72
C ALA A 305 1.16 -20.86 -17.98
N ILE A 306 0.59 -20.18 -16.97
CA ILE A 306 -0.69 -19.45 -17.11
C ILE A 306 -0.53 -18.27 -18.08
N CYS A 307 0.56 -17.52 -18.03
CA CYS A 307 0.83 -16.42 -18.97
C CYS A 307 0.90 -16.91 -20.43
N ARG A 308 1.48 -18.10 -20.65
CA ARG A 308 1.64 -18.70 -21.98
C ARG A 308 0.35 -19.35 -22.50
N HIS A 309 -0.29 -20.16 -21.66
CA HIS A 309 -1.34 -21.08 -22.10
C HIS A 309 -2.75 -20.77 -21.57
N ASN A 310 -2.90 -19.68 -20.79
CA ASN A 310 -4.11 -19.33 -20.05
C ASN A 310 -4.39 -20.27 -18.86
N PHE A 311 -5.42 -19.95 -18.09
CA PHE A 311 -5.91 -20.81 -17.00
C PHE A 311 -6.49 -22.11 -17.57
N ASP A 312 -5.99 -23.25 -17.08
CA ASP A 312 -6.46 -24.58 -17.49
C ASP A 312 -7.36 -25.21 -16.41
N PRO A 313 -8.68 -25.34 -16.65
CA PRO A 313 -9.59 -25.93 -15.68
C PRO A 313 -9.29 -27.42 -15.43
N ARG A 314 -8.56 -28.11 -16.30
CA ARG A 314 -8.17 -29.52 -16.09
C ARG A 314 -7.12 -29.67 -14.98
N VAL A 315 -6.46 -28.58 -14.63
CA VAL A 315 -5.50 -28.52 -13.51
C VAL A 315 -6.22 -28.21 -12.19
N SER A 316 -7.55 -28.01 -12.21
CA SER A 316 -8.35 -27.84 -11.00
C SER A 316 -8.42 -29.15 -10.21
N GLY A 317 -8.20 -29.10 -8.90
CA GLY A 317 -8.26 -30.30 -8.04
C GLY A 317 -7.28 -30.30 -6.86
N LYS A 318 -6.30 -29.39 -6.82
CA LYS A 318 -5.41 -29.24 -5.64
C LYS A 318 -6.08 -28.52 -4.46
N HIS A 319 -7.16 -27.78 -4.71
CA HIS A 319 -7.87 -26.98 -3.73
C HIS A 319 -9.39 -27.04 -3.96
N ALA A 320 -10.16 -27.05 -2.86
CA ALA A 320 -11.60 -27.37 -2.75
C ALA A 320 -12.45 -27.09 -4.00
N THR A 321 -12.98 -28.16 -4.61
CA THR A 321 -13.89 -28.12 -5.78
C THR A 321 -15.35 -27.99 -5.38
N LEU A 322 -15.65 -27.15 -4.38
CA LEU A 322 -16.98 -27.05 -3.78
C LEU A 322 -18.08 -26.69 -4.80
N TYR A 323 -17.72 -25.96 -5.85
CA TYR A 323 -18.65 -25.45 -6.87
C TYR A 323 -18.39 -26.04 -8.28
N GLY A 324 -17.68 -27.17 -8.35
CA GLY A 324 -17.39 -27.88 -9.59
C GLY A 324 -15.92 -27.83 -10.03
N GLN A 325 -15.63 -28.48 -11.16
CA GLN A 325 -14.30 -28.52 -11.77
C GLN A 325 -14.11 -27.27 -12.64
N GLY A 326 -13.09 -26.47 -12.34
CA GLY A 326 -12.89 -25.19 -13.01
C GLY A 326 -11.80 -24.31 -12.39
N CYS A 327 -11.56 -23.17 -13.01
CA CYS A 327 -10.63 -22.16 -12.52
C CYS A 327 -11.34 -21.21 -11.54
N TYR A 328 -10.80 -21.08 -10.33
CA TYR A 328 -11.39 -20.28 -9.26
C TYR A 328 -10.77 -18.88 -9.22
N PHE A 329 -11.61 -17.87 -9.05
CA PHE A 329 -11.22 -16.47 -8.93
C PHE A 329 -11.95 -15.83 -7.76
N ALA A 330 -11.34 -14.84 -7.10
CA ALA A 330 -11.93 -14.17 -5.95
C ALA A 330 -12.01 -12.66 -6.13
N ARG A 331 -13.05 -12.05 -5.56
CA ARG A 331 -13.16 -10.58 -5.45
C ARG A 331 -12.15 -9.97 -4.48
N LYS A 332 -11.75 -10.73 -3.45
CA LYS A 332 -10.84 -10.29 -2.39
C LYS A 332 -9.47 -10.90 -2.64
N ALA A 333 -8.43 -10.05 -2.74
CA ALA A 333 -7.05 -10.50 -2.86
C ALA A 333 -6.63 -11.39 -1.67
N SER A 334 -7.12 -11.10 -0.47
CA SER A 334 -6.84 -11.92 0.72
C SER A 334 -7.36 -13.35 0.64
N TYR A 335 -8.47 -13.58 -0.09
CA TYR A 335 -8.95 -14.94 -0.34
C TYR A 335 -8.00 -15.68 -1.27
N SER A 336 -7.60 -15.04 -2.37
CA SER A 336 -6.67 -15.59 -3.36
C SER A 336 -5.27 -15.81 -2.78
N HIS A 337 -4.83 -14.99 -1.83
CA HIS A 337 -3.53 -15.13 -1.17
C HIS A 337 -3.35 -16.50 -0.49
N ARG A 338 -4.43 -17.09 0.04
CA ARG A 338 -4.40 -18.43 0.66
C ARG A 338 -4.03 -19.56 -0.31
N TYR A 339 -4.15 -19.31 -1.61
CA TYR A 339 -3.78 -20.23 -2.69
C TYR A 339 -2.48 -19.83 -3.38
N SER A 340 -1.90 -18.69 -3.01
CA SER A 340 -0.60 -18.26 -3.50
C SER A 340 0.51 -18.90 -2.67
N ARG A 341 1.22 -19.86 -3.27
CA ARG A 341 2.35 -20.53 -2.61
C ARG A 341 3.53 -19.58 -2.54
N ARG A 342 4.07 -19.40 -1.32
CA ARG A 342 5.30 -18.63 -1.06
C ARG A 342 6.49 -19.28 -1.79
N SER A 343 7.26 -18.46 -2.52
CA SER A 343 8.52 -18.87 -3.15
C SER A 343 9.65 -18.99 -2.12
N GLU A 344 10.79 -19.54 -2.53
CA GLU A 344 11.99 -19.64 -1.68
C GLU A 344 12.50 -18.26 -1.22
N GLY A 345 12.41 -17.25 -2.11
CA GLY A 345 12.72 -15.85 -1.79
C GLY A 345 11.67 -15.16 -0.91
N GLY A 346 10.59 -15.85 -0.55
CA GLY A 346 9.55 -15.34 0.32
C GLY A 346 8.43 -14.57 -0.39
N SER A 347 8.48 -14.42 -1.71
CA SER A 347 7.48 -13.72 -2.52
C SER A 347 6.26 -14.60 -2.82
N HIS A 348 5.14 -13.96 -3.12
CA HIS A 348 3.89 -14.59 -3.51
C HIS A 348 3.48 -14.12 -4.91
N CYS A 349 2.92 -15.01 -5.73
CA CYS A 349 2.42 -14.68 -7.06
C CYS A 349 0.89 -14.70 -7.12
N MET A 350 0.32 -13.68 -7.75
CA MET A 350 -1.12 -13.50 -7.89
C MET A 350 -1.44 -12.78 -9.19
N PHE A 351 -2.48 -13.23 -9.89
CA PHE A 351 -3.03 -12.54 -11.05
C PHE A 351 -4.20 -11.64 -10.62
N LEU A 352 -4.30 -10.46 -11.21
CA LEU A 352 -5.55 -9.73 -11.38
C LEU A 352 -6.00 -9.92 -12.83
N SER A 353 -7.09 -10.67 -13.03
CA SER A 353 -7.53 -11.12 -14.35
C SER A 353 -8.85 -10.49 -14.75
N LYS A 354 -9.03 -10.22 -16.05
CA LYS A 354 -10.34 -9.92 -16.63
C LYS A 354 -11.11 -11.23 -16.86
N VAL A 355 -12.21 -11.41 -16.16
CA VAL A 355 -13.02 -12.64 -16.18
C VAL A 355 -14.41 -12.34 -16.75
N LEU A 356 -14.83 -13.12 -17.76
CA LEU A 356 -16.18 -13.08 -18.31
C LEU A 356 -17.10 -13.97 -17.47
N MET A 357 -17.92 -13.34 -16.64
CA MET A 357 -18.81 -13.99 -15.68
C MET A 357 -20.07 -14.57 -16.32
N GLY A 358 -20.54 -13.98 -17.41
CA GLY A 358 -21.82 -14.31 -18.01
C GLY A 358 -22.99 -14.18 -17.02
N ARG A 359 -24.07 -14.91 -17.32
CA ARG A 359 -25.14 -15.17 -16.35
C ARG A 359 -24.64 -16.26 -15.40
N HIS A 360 -24.68 -15.98 -14.11
CA HIS A 360 -24.22 -16.86 -13.05
C HIS A 360 -25.31 -16.97 -11.98
N THR A 361 -25.35 -18.12 -11.30
CA THR A 361 -26.21 -18.32 -10.14
C THR A 361 -25.45 -17.99 -8.85
N GLN A 362 -26.18 -17.61 -7.82
CA GLN A 362 -25.66 -17.71 -6.45
C GLN A 362 -25.76 -19.17 -6.02
N VAL A 363 -24.80 -19.61 -5.20
CA VAL A 363 -24.81 -20.94 -4.57
C VAL A 363 -24.98 -20.74 -3.07
#